data_AF-A0ABD3P921-F1
#
_entry.id   AF-A0ABD3P921-F1
#
_cell.length_a   1.000
_cell.length_b   1.000
_cell.length_c   1.000
_cell.angle_alpha   90.00
_cell.angle_beta   90.00
_cell.angle_gamma   90.00
#
_symmetry.space_group_name_H-M   'P 1'
#
loop_
_entity.id
_entity.type
_entity.pdbx_description
1 polymer ?
#
loop_
_entity_poly.entity_id
_entity_poly.type
_entity_poly.pdbx_seq_one_letter_code
_entity_poly.pdbx_strand_id
1 'polypeptide(L)'
;MLTVFYSRLPLAAVWYVRKHGSLGCCLVDSPRRDANHERRNIVGSLWHLLESPPFPSFELLRATTMKDSNEKRWFPLESNPTLLNTYVGNLGFSTDRYSFVDVFSTDSWALDMIPRPVLALVVLFPVTDEIVERRKILHEGRLSLGHEKSCSGVWYVKQRIRNACGTIAILHALANLPSAVQTSEILPSSWLQQYLETCPASTSPDHKASILENDDTIETPHDEATNHCSNQTNRGELNDPIDMHFITFTHVNGKLYELDGRVDNGPICHGCTSKSEFLKDACGVIRELMEADKDELRFTMMALVPSSS
;
A
#
# COMPACT_ATOMS: atom_id res chain seq x y z
N MET A 1 -16.26 3.69 -59.37
CA MET A 1 -16.25 5.03 -58.76
C MET A 1 -16.14 4.85 -57.26
N LEU A 2 -14.94 4.99 -56.69
CA LEU A 2 -14.68 5.74 -55.46
C LEU A 2 -13.18 5.70 -55.12
N THR A 3 -12.76 6.77 -54.48
CA THR A 3 -11.44 7.38 -54.46
C THR A 3 -10.57 6.86 -53.32
N VAL A 4 -9.25 6.85 -53.55
CA VAL A 4 -8.19 6.59 -52.57
C VAL A 4 -7.98 7.81 -51.66
N PHE A 5 -7.81 7.60 -50.36
CA PHE A 5 -7.05 8.50 -49.49
C PHE A 5 -6.06 7.70 -48.64
N TYR A 6 -4.78 8.07 -48.74
CA TYR A 6 -3.64 7.58 -47.96
C TYR A 6 -3.49 8.41 -46.68
N SER A 7 -3.25 7.77 -45.53
CA SER A 7 -2.53 8.41 -44.42
C SER A 7 -1.79 7.39 -43.54
N ARG A 8 -0.49 7.31 -43.79
CA ARG A 8 0.68 7.14 -42.88
C ARG A 8 0.57 6.23 -41.64
N LEU A 9 1.41 5.17 -41.67
CA LEU A 9 1.94 4.34 -40.57
C LEU A 9 2.68 5.16 -39.48
N PRO A 10 3.00 4.56 -38.32
CA PRO A 10 4.31 3.90 -38.21
C PRO A 10 4.33 2.52 -37.51
N LEU A 11 5.09 1.61 -38.15
CA LEU A 11 6.09 0.69 -37.59
C LEU A 11 5.71 -0.23 -36.43
N ALA A 12 5.30 -1.46 -36.77
CA ALA A 12 5.41 -2.62 -35.91
C ALA A 12 6.86 -3.16 -35.94
N ALA A 13 7.49 -3.29 -34.77
CA ALA A 13 8.74 -4.02 -34.61
C ALA A 13 8.46 -5.52 -34.45
N VAL A 14 9.02 -6.32 -35.36
CA VAL A 14 8.99 -7.78 -35.36
C VAL A 14 10.02 -8.29 -34.36
N TRP A 15 9.59 -9.15 -33.43
CA TRP A 15 10.47 -9.86 -32.51
C TRP A 15 11.02 -11.13 -33.16
N TYR A 16 12.33 -11.36 -33.05
CA TYR A 16 12.96 -12.66 -33.34
C TYR A 16 13.64 -13.18 -32.07
N VAL A 17 13.33 -14.42 -31.70
CA VAL A 17 14.03 -15.20 -30.67
C VAL A 17 15.17 -15.96 -31.35
N ARG A 18 16.40 -15.83 -30.86
CA ARG A 18 17.51 -16.71 -31.25
C ARG A 18 18.13 -17.37 -30.02
N LYS A 19 18.15 -18.70 -30.05
CA LYS A 19 18.64 -19.61 -29.02
C LYS A 19 20.17 -19.79 -29.17
N HIS A 20 20.87 -19.78 -28.02
CA HIS A 20 22.26 -20.21 -27.77
C HIS A 20 23.44 -19.42 -28.38
N GLY A 21 24.34 -18.96 -27.49
CA GLY A 21 25.79 -19.13 -27.66
C GLY A 21 26.64 -17.86 -27.79
N SER A 22 27.41 -17.59 -26.73
CA SER A 22 28.74 -16.94 -26.71
C SER A 22 28.89 -15.42 -26.95
N LEU A 23 29.74 -14.85 -26.10
CA LEU A 23 30.17 -13.45 -26.01
C LEU A 23 30.88 -12.94 -27.28
N GLY A 24 30.71 -11.64 -27.54
CA GLY A 24 31.54 -10.88 -28.49
C GLY A 24 31.10 -9.43 -28.57
N CYS A 25 31.87 -8.52 -27.96
CA CYS A 25 31.69 -7.08 -28.06
C CYS A 25 32.21 -6.60 -29.42
N CYS A 26 31.35 -6.00 -30.25
CA CYS A 26 31.77 -5.33 -31.48
C CYS A 26 31.22 -3.90 -31.47
N LEU A 27 32.10 -2.95 -31.13
CA LEU A 27 31.89 -1.53 -31.38
C LEU A 27 31.94 -1.30 -32.89
N VAL A 28 30.91 -0.63 -33.40
CA VAL A 28 30.80 -0.24 -34.81
C VAL A 28 31.42 1.15 -34.96
N ASP A 29 32.58 1.21 -35.63
CA ASP A 29 33.24 2.45 -36.05
C ASP A 29 32.45 3.15 -37.17
N SER A 30 32.32 4.47 -37.05
CA SER A 30 31.86 5.38 -38.11
C SER A 30 33.05 6.17 -38.69
N PRO A 31 33.07 6.52 -39.99
CA PRO A 31 34.27 7.08 -40.62
C PRO A 31 34.23 8.60 -40.86
N ARG A 32 35.45 9.16 -40.99
CA ARG A 32 35.90 10.42 -41.65
C ARG A 32 36.02 11.70 -40.78
N ARG A 33 37.23 12.28 -40.70
CA ARG A 33 37.78 13.30 -41.63
C ARG A 33 39.20 13.74 -41.21
N ASP A 34 39.95 14.22 -42.21
CA ASP A 34 41.37 14.55 -42.28
C ASP A 34 41.86 15.75 -41.42
N ALA A 35 43.15 15.75 -41.05
CA ALA A 35 44.19 16.69 -41.54
C ALA A 35 45.34 16.98 -40.54
N ASN A 36 46.57 16.69 -40.98
CA ASN A 36 47.89 17.33 -40.73
C ASN A 36 48.21 18.06 -39.41
N HIS A 37 49.25 17.59 -38.69
CA HIS A 37 50.50 18.36 -38.47
C HIS A 37 51.65 17.48 -37.93
N GLU A 38 52.86 17.71 -38.42
CA GLU A 38 54.13 17.08 -38.02
C GLU A 38 54.62 17.57 -36.65
N ARG A 39 55.30 16.70 -35.87
CA ARG A 39 56.72 16.88 -35.45
C ARG A 39 57.20 15.75 -34.52
N ARG A 40 58.51 15.47 -34.66
CA ARG A 40 59.31 14.40 -34.06
C ARG A 40 59.73 14.66 -32.61
N ASN A 41 59.90 13.55 -31.88
CA ASN A 41 60.90 13.20 -30.85
C ASN A 41 61.11 14.12 -29.63
N ILE A 42 61.09 13.53 -28.43
CA ILE A 42 62.25 13.44 -27.50
C ILE A 42 61.90 12.47 -26.36
N VAL A 43 62.86 11.60 -26.06
CA VAL A 43 62.91 10.63 -24.96
C VAL A 43 63.28 11.35 -23.66
N GLY A 44 62.65 11.03 -22.53
CA GLY A 44 63.06 11.58 -21.24
C GLY A 44 62.23 11.15 -20.04
N SER A 45 62.59 10.01 -19.46
CA SER A 45 62.73 9.78 -18.01
C SER A 45 61.92 10.64 -17.03
N LEU A 46 60.92 10.06 -16.36
CA LEU A 46 60.58 10.38 -14.96
C LEU A 46 59.66 9.30 -14.37
N TRP A 47 60.18 8.08 -14.25
CA TRP A 47 59.66 7.10 -13.31
C TRP A 47 60.32 7.38 -11.96
N HIS A 48 59.64 8.08 -11.06
CA HIS A 48 59.70 7.86 -9.60
C HIS A 48 58.80 8.87 -8.86
N LEU A 49 57.98 8.31 -7.96
CA LEU A 49 57.38 8.93 -6.77
C LEU A 49 56.19 9.88 -6.96
N LEU A 50 55.05 9.30 -7.37
CA LEU A 50 53.73 9.63 -6.81
C LEU A 50 53.10 8.33 -6.31
N GLU A 51 53.50 7.87 -5.12
CA GLU A 51 52.73 6.87 -4.38
C GLU A 51 51.46 7.55 -3.86
N SER A 52 50.37 7.42 -4.63
CA SER A 52 49.04 7.71 -4.12
C SER A 52 48.65 6.60 -3.13
N PRO A 53 48.01 6.91 -1.98
CA PRO A 53 47.59 5.87 -1.05
C PRO A 53 46.62 4.92 -1.76
N PRO A 54 46.60 3.62 -1.41
CA PRO A 54 45.70 2.67 -2.05
C PRO A 54 44.25 3.13 -1.83
N PHE A 55 43.48 3.22 -2.91
CA PHE A 55 42.04 3.37 -2.85
C PHE A 55 41.47 2.32 -1.88
N PRO A 56 40.51 2.68 -1.00
CA PRO A 56 39.93 1.71 -0.08
C PRO A 56 39.33 0.56 -0.90
N SER A 57 39.57 -0.66 -0.46
CA SER A 57 39.04 -1.87 -1.08
C SER A 57 37.51 -1.77 -1.20
N PHE A 58 36.93 -2.41 -2.22
CA PHE A 58 35.48 -2.47 -2.43
C PHE A 58 34.70 -2.97 -1.18
N GLU A 59 35.36 -3.67 -0.26
CA GLU A 59 34.81 -4.06 1.05
C GLU A 59 34.64 -2.87 2.01
N LEU A 60 35.55 -1.89 2.02
CA LEU A 60 35.46 -0.68 2.84
C LEU A 60 34.41 0.32 2.31
N LEU A 61 34.18 0.33 0.99
CA LEU A 61 33.08 1.09 0.38
C LEU A 61 31.70 0.44 0.63
N ARG A 62 31.66 -0.89 0.79
CA ARG A 62 30.47 -1.63 1.23
C ARG A 62 30.19 -1.42 2.72
N ALA A 63 31.21 -1.24 3.54
CA ALA A 63 31.08 -1.02 4.98
C ALA A 63 30.70 0.44 5.36
N THR A 64 30.68 1.39 4.42
CA THR A 64 30.34 2.80 4.69
C THR A 64 29.04 3.27 4.04
N THR A 65 28.19 2.34 3.59
CA THR A 65 26.80 2.64 3.20
C THR A 65 25.80 1.71 3.86
N MET A 66 26.05 1.27 5.09
CA MET A 66 24.93 1.06 6.03
C MET A 66 24.62 2.41 6.68
N LYS A 67 24.08 3.32 5.87
CA LYS A 67 23.19 4.33 6.43
C LYS A 67 21.98 3.50 6.85
N ASP A 68 21.93 3.13 8.12
CA ASP A 68 20.69 2.73 8.75
C ASP A 68 19.74 3.90 8.50
N SER A 69 18.97 3.82 7.41
CA SER A 69 17.87 4.74 7.22
C SER A 69 17.01 4.45 8.43
N ASN A 70 16.96 5.42 9.35
CA ASN A 70 16.15 5.38 10.56
C ASN A 70 14.68 5.29 10.12
N GLU A 71 14.27 4.11 9.65
CA GLU A 71 12.97 3.85 9.07
C GLU A 71 11.99 3.88 10.23
N LYS A 72 11.07 4.86 10.18
CA LYS A 72 10.08 5.06 11.23
C LYS A 72 9.29 3.77 11.40
N ARG A 73 9.20 3.30 12.65
CA ARG A 73 8.62 2.02 13.02
C ARG A 73 7.74 2.20 14.22
N TRP A 74 6.54 1.64 14.16
CA TRP A 74 5.60 1.64 15.26
C TRP A 74 5.37 0.22 15.80
N PHE A 75 4.67 0.11 16.91
CA PHE A 75 4.17 -1.17 17.41
C PHE A 75 2.93 -1.61 16.59
N PRO A 76 2.72 -2.91 16.36
CA PRO A 76 1.52 -3.37 15.67
C PRO A 76 0.27 -3.17 16.54
N LEU A 77 -0.83 -2.74 15.93
CA LEU A 77 -2.14 -2.69 16.61
C LEU A 77 -2.74 -4.09 16.74
N GLU A 78 -3.41 -4.37 17.86
CA GLU A 78 -4.20 -5.58 18.04
C GLU A 78 -5.53 -5.47 17.27
N SER A 79 -5.96 -6.55 16.60
CA SER A 79 -7.27 -6.61 15.96
C SER A 79 -8.37 -6.82 17.00
N ASN A 80 -8.75 -5.75 17.69
CA ASN A 80 -9.69 -5.79 18.80
C ASN A 80 -10.70 -4.63 18.70
N PRO A 81 -12.02 -4.88 18.59
CA PRO A 81 -13.00 -3.81 18.42
C PRO A 81 -13.01 -2.79 19.56
N THR A 82 -12.82 -3.24 20.81
CA THR A 82 -12.75 -2.34 21.98
C THR A 82 -11.59 -1.36 21.81
N LEU A 83 -10.43 -1.88 21.44
CA LEU A 83 -9.24 -1.07 21.16
C LEU A 83 -9.52 -0.08 20.02
N LEU A 84 -9.99 -0.59 18.88
CA LEU A 84 -10.19 0.24 17.69
C LEU A 84 -11.20 1.35 17.95
N ASN A 85 -12.28 1.07 18.68
CA ASN A 85 -13.28 2.08 19.06
C ASN A 85 -12.68 3.17 19.95
N THR A 86 -11.85 2.81 20.94
CA THR A 86 -11.11 3.81 21.74
C THR A 86 -10.14 4.61 20.87
N TYR A 87 -9.39 3.95 20.01
CA TYR A 87 -8.39 4.59 19.17
C TYR A 87 -9.02 5.57 18.18
N VAL A 88 -10.08 5.19 17.46
CA VAL A 88 -10.77 6.12 16.55
C VAL A 88 -11.45 7.27 17.30
N GLY A 89 -11.94 7.02 18.53
CA GLY A 89 -12.40 8.06 19.44
C GLY A 89 -11.33 9.11 19.71
N ASN A 90 -10.10 8.67 20.01
CA ASN A 90 -8.96 9.56 20.23
C ASN A 90 -8.53 10.33 18.97
N LEU A 91 -8.71 9.74 17.78
CA LEU A 91 -8.49 10.44 16.51
C LEU A 91 -9.59 11.46 16.20
N GLY A 92 -10.76 11.34 16.84
CA GLY A 92 -11.89 12.25 16.70
C GLY A 92 -13.08 11.71 15.92
N PHE A 93 -13.29 10.40 15.92
CA PHE A 93 -14.52 9.78 15.40
C PHE A 93 -15.43 9.38 16.56
N SER A 94 -16.65 9.92 16.63
CA SER A 94 -17.65 9.51 17.64
C SER A 94 -18.07 8.06 17.42
N THR A 95 -18.01 7.27 18.49
CA THR A 95 -18.42 5.86 18.48
C THR A 95 -19.83 5.62 19.03
N ASP A 96 -20.58 6.70 19.31
CA ASP A 96 -21.91 6.63 19.91
C ASP A 96 -22.92 5.98 18.97
N ARG A 97 -22.86 6.34 17.67
CA ARG A 97 -23.79 5.84 16.65
C ARG A 97 -23.21 4.74 15.79
N TYR A 98 -21.89 4.69 15.62
CA TYR A 98 -21.22 3.67 14.83
C TYR A 98 -19.98 3.17 15.56
N SER A 99 -19.81 1.86 15.61
CA SER A 99 -18.66 1.23 16.27
C SER A 99 -18.19 0.01 15.50
N PHE A 100 -16.93 -0.32 15.67
CA PHE A 100 -16.37 -1.58 15.21
C PHE A 100 -16.94 -2.72 16.06
N VAL A 101 -17.32 -3.81 15.39
CA VAL A 101 -17.71 -5.08 16.00
C VAL A 101 -16.98 -6.23 15.31
N ASP A 102 -16.79 -7.33 16.00
CA ASP A 102 -16.21 -8.55 15.41
C ASP A 102 -17.13 -9.17 14.36
N VAL A 103 -16.51 -9.70 13.30
CA VAL A 103 -17.15 -10.58 12.33
C VAL A 103 -16.51 -11.97 12.46
N PHE A 104 -17.24 -12.89 13.09
CA PHE A 104 -16.69 -14.21 13.46
C PHE A 104 -16.65 -15.23 12.32
N SER A 105 -17.44 -15.05 11.25
CA SER A 105 -17.50 -15.99 10.13
C SER A 105 -17.88 -15.29 8.82
N THR A 106 -17.41 -15.84 7.70
CA THR A 106 -17.79 -15.41 6.34
C THR A 106 -19.05 -16.12 5.81
N ASP A 107 -19.66 -17.00 6.62
CA ASP A 107 -20.89 -17.71 6.28
C ASP A 107 -22.09 -16.77 6.31
N SER A 108 -23.03 -16.96 5.37
CA SER A 108 -24.19 -16.06 5.22
C SER A 108 -25.01 -15.91 6.51
N TRP A 109 -25.22 -16.99 7.26
CA TRP A 109 -25.99 -16.95 8.50
C TRP A 109 -25.33 -16.07 9.58
N ALA A 110 -24.00 -16.03 9.63
CA ALA A 110 -23.26 -15.23 10.60
C ALA A 110 -23.23 -13.75 10.17
N LEU A 111 -23.08 -13.49 8.87
CA LEU A 111 -23.12 -12.14 8.32
C LEU A 111 -24.48 -11.46 8.54
N ASP A 112 -25.57 -12.23 8.59
CA ASP A 112 -26.91 -11.71 8.88
C ASP A 112 -27.11 -11.27 10.33
N MET A 113 -26.24 -11.69 11.24
CA MET A 113 -26.24 -11.23 12.65
C MET A 113 -25.53 -9.87 12.83
N ILE A 114 -24.79 -9.42 11.82
CA ILE A 114 -24.06 -8.15 11.88
C ILE A 114 -25.04 -6.98 11.67
N PRO A 115 -25.05 -5.96 12.56
CA PRO A 115 -25.91 -4.78 12.39
C PRO A 115 -25.67 -4.10 11.04
N ARG A 116 -26.77 -3.65 10.42
CA ARG A 116 -26.75 -3.01 9.10
C ARG A 116 -27.16 -1.54 9.20
N PRO A 117 -26.62 -0.65 8.34
CA PRO A 117 -25.69 -0.93 7.24
C PRO A 117 -24.24 -1.13 7.71
N VAL A 118 -23.49 -1.99 7.03
CA VAL A 118 -22.05 -2.13 7.24
C VAL A 118 -21.33 -1.08 6.40
N LEU A 119 -20.53 -0.22 7.03
CA LEU A 119 -19.90 0.92 6.38
C LEU A 119 -18.48 0.63 5.89
N ALA A 120 -17.74 -0.21 6.60
CA ALA A 120 -16.39 -0.65 6.25
C ALA A 120 -16.12 -2.01 6.89
N LEU A 121 -15.17 -2.76 6.32
CA LEU A 121 -14.69 -4.03 6.88
C LEU A 121 -13.17 -3.99 6.93
N VAL A 122 -12.61 -4.02 8.14
CA VAL A 122 -11.17 -4.10 8.40
C VAL A 122 -10.81 -5.56 8.59
N VAL A 123 -9.76 -6.02 7.92
CA VAL A 123 -9.34 -7.43 7.93
C VAL A 123 -7.87 -7.49 8.29
N LEU A 124 -7.53 -8.34 9.25
CA LEU A 124 -6.15 -8.75 9.51
C LEU A 124 -5.98 -10.17 8.97
N PHE A 125 -4.92 -10.38 8.19
CA PHE A 125 -4.62 -11.68 7.62
C PHE A 125 -3.09 -11.92 7.61
N PRO A 126 -2.65 -13.18 7.58
CA PRO A 126 -1.24 -13.52 7.53
C PRO A 126 -0.69 -13.43 6.10
N VAL A 127 0.55 -12.99 5.96
CA VAL A 127 1.25 -12.78 4.69
C VAL A 127 2.05 -14.04 4.37
N THR A 128 1.35 -15.15 4.10
CA THR A 128 1.95 -16.41 3.60
C THR A 128 2.16 -16.36 2.09
N ASP A 129 3.02 -17.21 1.56
CA ASP A 129 3.33 -17.24 0.12
C ASP A 129 2.08 -17.60 -0.71
N GLU A 130 1.25 -18.52 -0.20
CA GLU A 130 -0.01 -18.96 -0.79
C GLU A 130 -1.03 -17.81 -0.88
N ILE A 131 -1.20 -17.06 0.21
CA ILE A 131 -2.12 -15.91 0.25
C ILE A 131 -1.60 -14.79 -0.64
N VAL A 132 -0.29 -14.50 -0.61
CA VAL A 132 0.33 -13.46 -1.45
C VAL A 132 0.14 -13.79 -2.92
N GLU A 133 0.34 -15.04 -3.33
CA GLU A 133 0.16 -15.46 -4.72
C GLU A 133 -1.32 -15.40 -5.14
N ARG A 134 -2.25 -15.86 -4.29
CA ARG A 134 -3.68 -15.73 -4.56
C ARG A 134 -4.11 -14.27 -4.72
N ARG A 135 -3.61 -13.38 -3.86
CA ARG A 135 -3.87 -11.94 -3.96
C ARG A 135 -3.37 -11.35 -5.27
N LYS A 136 -2.17 -11.71 -5.74
CA LYS A 136 -1.68 -11.26 -7.04
C LYS A 136 -2.64 -11.65 -8.16
N ILE A 137 -3.05 -12.92 -8.21
CA ILE A 137 -4.02 -13.42 -9.20
C ILE A 137 -5.34 -12.65 -9.12
N LEU A 138 -5.84 -12.36 -7.90
CA LEU A 138 -7.04 -11.56 -7.72
C LEU A 138 -6.88 -10.12 -8.17
N HIS A 139 -5.68 -9.55 -8.09
CA HIS A 139 -5.39 -8.17 -8.47
C HIS A 139 -5.06 -8.04 -9.98
N GLU A 140 -4.63 -9.12 -10.63
CA GLU A 140 -4.38 -9.18 -12.07
C GLU A 140 -5.61 -8.73 -12.88
N GLY A 141 -5.40 -7.83 -13.85
CA GLY A 141 -6.48 -7.27 -14.66
C GLY A 141 -7.32 -6.18 -13.98
N ARG A 142 -7.34 -6.12 -12.64
CA ARG A 142 -8.02 -5.08 -11.85
C ARG A 142 -7.16 -3.83 -11.65
N LEU A 143 -5.84 -4.00 -11.74
CA LEU A 143 -4.84 -2.94 -11.68
C LEU A 143 -4.55 -2.27 -13.03
N SER A 144 -4.84 -2.96 -14.15
CA SER A 144 -4.34 -2.57 -15.50
C SER A 144 -5.37 -1.91 -16.41
N LEU A 145 -6.65 -1.82 -16.03
CA LEU A 145 -7.71 -1.23 -16.86
C LEU A 145 -8.25 0.07 -16.25
N GLY A 146 -7.80 1.23 -16.75
CA GLY A 146 -8.48 2.52 -16.53
C GLY A 146 -8.48 3.05 -15.09
N HIS A 147 -7.45 2.69 -14.31
CA HIS A 147 -7.32 2.94 -12.86
C HIS A 147 -7.58 4.41 -12.45
N GLU A 148 -7.16 5.38 -13.27
CA GLU A 148 -7.38 6.81 -12.98
C GLU A 148 -8.83 7.29 -13.10
N LYS A 149 -9.66 6.67 -13.96
CA LYS A 149 -11.09 7.05 -14.10
C LYS A 149 -12.02 6.22 -13.21
N SER A 150 -11.63 4.99 -12.87
CA SER A 150 -12.47 4.07 -12.10
C SER A 150 -12.38 4.25 -10.58
N CYS A 151 -11.35 4.90 -10.04
CA CYS A 151 -11.16 5.09 -8.59
C CYS A 151 -11.48 6.53 -8.13
N SER A 152 -12.14 7.33 -8.98
CA SER A 152 -12.51 8.72 -8.66
C SER A 152 -13.36 8.77 -7.38
N GLY A 153 -12.88 9.52 -6.39
CA GLY A 153 -13.54 9.70 -5.10
C GLY A 153 -13.13 8.73 -4.00
N VAL A 154 -12.30 7.71 -4.29
CA VAL A 154 -11.76 6.82 -3.26
C VAL A 154 -10.58 7.49 -2.57
N TRP A 155 -10.65 7.64 -1.25
CA TRP A 155 -9.55 8.14 -0.46
C TRP A 155 -8.54 7.01 -0.19
N TYR A 156 -7.30 7.21 -0.63
CA TYR A 156 -6.23 6.23 -0.46
C TYR A 156 -4.91 6.90 -0.07
N VAL A 157 -4.18 6.25 0.82
CA VAL A 157 -2.85 6.62 1.33
C VAL A 157 -1.96 5.37 1.35
N LYS A 158 -0.68 5.55 1.02
CA LYS A 158 0.32 4.46 1.11
C LYS A 158 0.83 4.29 2.53
N GLN A 159 1.18 3.07 2.89
CA GLN A 159 1.90 2.79 4.11
C GLN A 159 3.40 2.96 3.84
N ARG A 160 4.03 3.85 4.59
CA ARG A 160 5.49 4.06 4.54
C ARG A 160 6.17 4.01 5.91
N ILE A 161 5.38 3.77 6.96
CA ILE A 161 5.85 3.52 8.33
C ILE A 161 5.70 2.01 8.59
N ARG A 162 6.76 1.37 9.09
CA ARG A 162 6.72 -0.07 9.39
C ARG A 162 5.75 -0.33 10.55
N ASN A 163 4.93 -1.37 10.40
CA ASN A 163 3.85 -1.78 11.33
C ASN A 163 2.66 -0.80 11.46
N ALA A 164 2.61 0.29 10.68
CA ALA A 164 1.48 1.23 10.72
C ALA A 164 0.21 0.73 9.99
N CYS A 165 0.17 -0.53 9.53
CA CYS A 165 -0.92 -1.06 8.69
C CYS A 165 -2.30 -0.91 9.35
N GLY A 166 -2.41 -1.09 10.69
CA GLY A 166 -3.67 -0.91 11.40
C GLY A 166 -4.19 0.53 11.34
N THR A 167 -3.33 1.53 11.56
CA THR A 167 -3.70 2.95 11.41
C THR A 167 -4.08 3.26 9.97
N ILE A 168 -3.33 2.76 8.99
CA ILE A 168 -3.61 2.97 7.57
C ILE A 168 -4.97 2.38 7.18
N ALA A 169 -5.28 1.16 7.63
CA ALA A 169 -6.58 0.52 7.41
C ALA A 169 -7.73 1.33 8.04
N ILE A 170 -7.55 1.81 9.26
CA ILE A 170 -8.55 2.65 9.94
C ILE A 170 -8.78 3.96 9.19
N LEU A 171 -7.72 4.63 8.72
CA LEU A 171 -7.85 5.83 7.89
C LEU A 171 -8.58 5.52 6.58
N HIS A 172 -8.26 4.40 5.93
CA HIS A 172 -8.99 3.94 4.74
C HIS A 172 -10.47 3.69 5.03
N ALA A 173 -10.82 3.14 6.19
CA ALA A 173 -12.21 2.91 6.60
C ALA A 173 -12.95 4.23 6.80
N LEU A 174 -12.40 5.13 7.63
CA LEU A 174 -13.07 6.38 8.04
C LEU A 174 -13.14 7.41 6.91
N ALA A 175 -12.09 7.55 6.10
CA ALA A 175 -12.03 8.53 5.02
C ALA A 175 -12.96 8.20 3.83
N ASN A 176 -13.38 6.93 3.70
CA ASN A 176 -14.28 6.46 2.64
C ASN A 176 -15.73 6.26 3.10
N LEU A 177 -16.08 6.69 4.32
CA LEU A 177 -17.47 6.63 4.78
C LEU A 177 -18.38 7.53 3.95
N PRO A 178 -19.70 7.28 3.91
CA PRO A 178 -20.64 8.20 3.29
C PRO A 178 -20.49 9.62 3.88
N SER A 179 -20.52 10.66 3.04
CA SER A 179 -20.28 12.03 3.49
C SER A 179 -21.18 12.47 4.65
N ALA A 180 -22.44 12.01 4.67
CA ALA A 180 -23.36 12.29 5.77
C ALA A 180 -22.87 11.72 7.12
N VAL A 181 -22.24 10.54 7.12
CA VAL A 181 -21.64 9.91 8.30
C VAL A 181 -20.36 10.64 8.69
N GLN A 182 -19.50 10.99 7.74
CA GLN A 182 -18.29 11.78 8.04
C GLN A 182 -18.66 13.11 8.71
N THR A 183 -19.65 13.84 8.19
CA THR A 183 -20.11 15.11 8.75
C THR A 183 -20.73 14.95 10.15
N SER A 184 -21.39 13.83 10.44
CA SER A 184 -22.08 13.63 11.71
C SER A 184 -21.23 13.00 12.81
N GLU A 185 -20.25 12.15 12.44
CA GLU A 185 -19.44 11.39 13.39
C GLU A 185 -18.01 11.93 13.57
N ILE A 186 -17.43 12.61 12.58
CA ILE A 186 -16.09 13.20 12.74
C ILE A 186 -16.23 14.50 13.54
N LEU A 187 -15.58 14.52 14.70
CA LEU A 187 -15.67 15.62 15.67
C LEU A 187 -14.96 16.87 15.11
N PRO A 188 -15.56 18.06 15.25
CA PRO A 188 -14.94 19.31 14.86
C PRO A 188 -13.61 19.55 15.61
N SER A 189 -12.65 20.16 14.91
CA SER A 189 -11.30 20.46 15.38
C SER A 189 -10.48 19.23 15.80
N SER A 190 -10.94 18.02 15.50
CA SER A 190 -10.18 16.80 15.76
C SER A 190 -9.01 16.60 14.83
N TRP A 191 -8.07 15.73 15.22
CA TRP A 191 -6.96 15.33 14.37
C TRP A 191 -7.45 14.74 13.04
N LEU A 192 -8.43 13.83 13.10
CA LEU A 192 -8.97 13.17 11.91
C LEU A 192 -9.59 14.16 10.93
N GLN A 193 -10.36 15.14 11.43
CA GLN A 193 -10.93 16.18 10.57
C GLN A 193 -9.82 16.97 9.86
N GLN A 194 -8.86 17.49 10.63
CA GLN A 194 -7.76 18.32 10.08
C GLN A 194 -6.93 17.54 9.06
N TYR A 195 -6.67 16.27 9.33
CA TYR A 195 -5.92 15.41 8.43
C TYR A 195 -6.68 15.18 7.11
N LEU A 196 -7.99 14.88 7.16
CA LEU A 196 -8.80 14.69 5.95
C LEU A 196 -9.00 15.99 5.14
N GLU A 197 -9.08 17.14 5.80
CA GLU A 197 -9.13 18.46 5.15
C GLU A 197 -7.80 18.83 4.48
N THR A 198 -6.68 18.49 5.11
CA THR A 198 -5.33 18.69 4.54
C THR A 198 -5.04 17.71 3.42
N CYS A 199 -5.57 16.49 3.54
CA CYS A 199 -5.38 15.38 2.62
C CYS A 199 -6.69 14.97 1.94
N PRO A 200 -7.36 15.82 1.14
CA PRO A 200 -8.56 15.41 0.42
C PRO A 200 -8.29 14.24 -0.53
N ALA A 201 -9.35 13.58 -1.02
CA ALA A 201 -9.23 12.43 -1.91
C ALA A 201 -8.35 12.72 -3.15
N SER A 202 -8.35 13.96 -3.64
CA SER A 202 -7.53 14.44 -4.77
C SER A 202 -6.03 14.53 -4.50
N THR A 203 -5.60 14.55 -3.23
CA THR A 203 -4.18 14.57 -2.88
C THR A 203 -3.54 13.22 -3.22
N SER A 204 -2.31 13.24 -3.74
CA SER A 204 -1.63 11.99 -4.13
C SER A 204 -1.39 11.09 -2.91
N PRO A 205 -1.48 9.75 -3.06
CA PRO A 205 -1.27 8.81 -1.95
C PRO A 205 0.09 8.96 -1.27
N ASP A 206 1.15 9.23 -2.04
CA ASP A 206 2.50 9.45 -1.53
C ASP A 206 2.62 10.72 -0.70
N HIS A 207 1.91 11.80 -1.07
CA HIS A 207 1.90 13.04 -0.29
C HIS A 207 1.15 12.84 1.03
N LYS A 208 -0.02 12.20 1.01
CA LYS A 208 -0.76 11.87 2.24
C LYS A 208 0.10 11.05 3.21
N ALA A 209 0.85 10.09 2.68
CA ALA A 209 1.77 9.25 3.45
C ALA A 209 2.93 10.08 4.01
N SER A 210 3.49 10.99 3.22
CA SER A 210 4.55 11.91 3.68
C SER A 210 4.06 12.83 4.80
N ILE A 211 2.82 13.32 4.77
CA ILE A 211 2.28 14.11 5.88
C ILE A 211 2.17 13.24 7.14
N LEU A 212 1.61 12.04 7.01
CA LEU A 212 1.46 11.10 8.12
C LEU A 212 2.81 10.69 8.74
N GLU A 213 3.84 10.48 7.92
CA GLU A 213 5.21 10.17 8.37
C GLU A 213 5.81 11.27 9.25
N ASN A 214 5.48 12.54 8.97
CA ASN A 214 6.05 13.70 9.66
C ASN A 214 5.10 14.28 10.72
N ASP A 215 4.00 13.58 11.01
CA ASP A 215 3.03 13.99 12.02
C ASP A 215 3.24 13.20 13.31
N ASP A 216 3.90 13.83 14.28
CA ASP A 216 4.15 13.22 15.59
C ASP A 216 2.86 13.17 16.45
N THR A 217 1.81 13.90 16.08
CA THR A 217 0.58 13.98 16.88
C THR A 217 -0.28 12.73 16.79
N ILE A 218 -0.17 11.95 15.71
CA ILE A 218 -0.82 10.63 15.58
C ILE A 218 -0.01 9.50 16.23
N GLU A 219 1.29 9.71 16.48
CA GLU A 219 2.12 8.68 17.12
C GLU A 219 1.68 8.40 18.54
N THR A 220 1.38 9.45 19.31
CA THR A 220 0.92 9.33 20.69
C THR A 220 -0.34 8.46 20.81
N PRO A 221 -1.48 8.76 20.14
CA PRO A 221 -2.67 7.92 20.25
C PRO A 221 -2.45 6.53 19.66
N HIS A 222 -1.54 6.36 18.69
CA HIS A 222 -1.17 5.03 18.19
C HIS A 222 -0.41 4.22 19.24
N ASP A 223 0.64 4.77 19.86
CA ASP A 223 1.41 4.08 20.91
C ASP A 223 0.53 3.76 22.12
N GLU A 224 -0.32 4.70 22.54
CA GLU A 224 -1.32 4.48 23.59
C GLU A 224 -2.26 3.32 23.26
N ALA A 225 -2.73 3.22 22.01
CA ALA A 225 -3.55 2.12 21.56
C ALA A 225 -2.78 0.78 21.63
N THR A 226 -1.52 0.74 21.21
CA THR A 226 -0.72 -0.50 21.28
C THR A 226 -0.43 -0.95 22.72
N ASN A 227 -0.49 -0.02 23.69
CA ASN A 227 -0.31 -0.27 25.12
C ASN A 227 -1.63 -0.35 25.93
N HIS A 228 -2.78 -0.26 25.26
CA HIS A 228 -4.04 -0.10 25.96
C HIS A 228 -4.41 -1.35 26.77
N CYS A 229 -5.04 -1.17 27.94
CA CYS A 229 -5.39 -2.28 28.84
C CYS A 229 -6.46 -3.23 28.29
N SER A 230 -7.15 -2.85 27.20
CA SER A 230 -8.08 -3.73 26.48
C SER A 230 -7.38 -4.75 25.59
N ASN A 231 -6.08 -4.57 25.32
CA ASN A 231 -5.31 -5.54 24.54
C ASN A 231 -5.23 -6.85 25.33
N GLN A 232 -5.55 -7.94 24.65
CA GLN A 232 -5.53 -9.28 25.22
C GLN A 232 -4.13 -9.90 25.13
N THR A 233 -3.27 -9.32 24.29
CA THR A 233 -1.90 -9.77 24.05
C THR A 233 -0.88 -8.70 24.40
N ASN A 234 0.37 -9.12 24.60
CA ASN A 234 1.48 -8.19 24.71
C ASN A 234 1.84 -7.68 23.30
N ARG A 235 2.08 -6.37 23.16
CA ARG A 235 2.48 -5.74 21.89
C ARG A 235 3.84 -6.19 21.35
N GLY A 236 4.61 -6.96 22.14
CA GLY A 236 5.92 -7.47 21.78
C GLY A 236 7.00 -6.40 21.83
N GLU A 237 8.13 -6.71 21.19
CA GLU A 237 9.23 -5.78 20.98
C GLU A 237 9.10 -5.09 19.62
N LEU A 238 9.60 -3.86 19.52
CA LEU A 238 9.46 -3.05 18.30
C LEU A 238 10.06 -3.73 17.06
N ASN A 239 11.04 -4.60 17.25
CA ASN A 239 11.77 -5.29 16.18
C ASN A 239 11.26 -6.69 15.87
N ASP A 240 10.23 -7.17 16.57
CA ASP A 240 9.68 -8.49 16.32
C ASP A 240 9.22 -8.63 14.86
N PRO A 241 9.45 -9.80 14.23
CA PRO A 241 8.95 -10.05 12.89
C PRO A 241 7.42 -10.13 12.95
N ILE A 242 6.76 -9.31 12.14
CA ILE A 242 5.30 -9.30 11.99
C ILE A 242 4.97 -9.87 10.60
N ASP A 243 4.27 -10.99 10.59
CA ASP A 243 3.76 -11.67 9.39
C ASP A 243 2.27 -11.40 9.16
N MET A 244 1.64 -10.53 9.95
CA MET A 244 0.24 -10.17 9.86
C MET A 244 0.06 -8.80 9.20
N HIS A 245 -1.00 -8.60 8.43
CA HIS A 245 -1.25 -7.34 7.71
C HIS A 245 -2.72 -6.92 7.71
N PHE A 246 -2.96 -5.63 8.00
CA PHE A 246 -4.30 -5.05 7.94
C PHE A 246 -4.61 -4.48 6.56
N ILE A 247 -5.83 -4.71 6.11
CA ILE A 247 -6.44 -4.07 4.93
C ILE A 247 -7.87 -3.63 5.24
N THR A 248 -8.45 -2.82 4.36
CA THR A 248 -9.84 -2.39 4.48
C THR A 248 -10.61 -2.60 3.20
N PHE A 249 -11.83 -3.12 3.32
CA PHE A 249 -12.83 -3.06 2.27
C PHE A 249 -13.79 -1.89 2.51
N THR A 250 -14.17 -1.21 1.44
CA THR A 250 -15.15 -0.12 1.46
C THR A 250 -16.06 -0.14 0.24
N HIS A 251 -17.25 0.45 0.37
CA HIS A 251 -18.21 0.65 -0.70
C HIS A 251 -18.26 2.12 -1.11
N VAL A 252 -17.69 2.44 -2.27
CA VAL A 252 -17.68 3.79 -2.84
C VAL A 252 -18.31 3.75 -4.22
N ASN A 253 -19.28 4.62 -4.50
CA ASN A 253 -19.91 4.77 -5.82
C ASN A 253 -20.41 3.45 -6.47
N GLY A 254 -21.00 2.54 -5.67
CA GLY A 254 -21.54 1.27 -6.18
C GLY A 254 -20.47 0.21 -6.45
N LYS A 255 -19.24 0.41 -5.99
CA LYS A 255 -18.10 -0.49 -6.20
C LYS A 255 -17.50 -0.95 -4.88
N LEU A 256 -17.04 -2.19 -4.86
CA LEU A 256 -16.28 -2.77 -3.76
C LEU A 256 -14.79 -2.46 -3.99
N TYR A 257 -14.16 -1.79 -3.03
CA TYR A 257 -12.73 -1.53 -3.06
C TYR A 257 -12.03 -2.22 -1.90
N GLU A 258 -10.90 -2.86 -2.20
CA GLU A 258 -9.89 -3.25 -1.22
C GLU A 258 -8.80 -2.17 -1.20
N LEU A 259 -8.47 -1.71 0.01
CA LEU A 259 -7.50 -0.67 0.29
C LEU A 259 -6.40 -1.28 1.16
N ASP A 260 -5.21 -1.37 0.57
CA ASP A 260 -4.01 -1.89 1.20
C ASP A 260 -2.88 -0.91 0.93
N GLY A 261 -2.38 -0.22 1.97
CA GLY A 261 -1.34 0.80 1.81
C GLY A 261 -0.01 0.32 1.21
N ARG A 262 0.22 -1.00 1.13
CA ARG A 262 1.41 -1.59 0.49
C ARG A 262 1.26 -1.75 -1.02
N VAL A 263 0.08 -1.54 -1.58
CA VAL A 263 -0.17 -1.66 -3.03
C VAL A 263 0.19 -0.36 -3.74
N ASP A 264 1.25 -0.39 -4.55
CA ASP A 264 1.78 0.82 -5.19
C ASP A 264 0.82 1.47 -6.18
N ASN A 265 0.02 0.65 -6.88
CA ASN A 265 -0.88 1.14 -7.91
C ASN A 265 -2.15 1.80 -7.32
N GLY A 266 -2.44 1.64 -6.04
CA GLY A 266 -3.62 2.22 -5.39
C GLY A 266 -4.76 1.22 -5.11
N PRO A 267 -6.00 1.72 -4.91
CA PRO A 267 -7.16 0.90 -4.58
C PRO A 267 -7.42 -0.24 -5.58
N ILE A 268 -7.80 -1.41 -5.09
CA ILE A 268 -8.21 -2.54 -5.94
C ILE A 268 -9.73 -2.58 -6.03
N CYS A 269 -10.28 -2.44 -7.23
CA CYS A 269 -11.73 -2.56 -7.45
C CYS A 269 -12.14 -4.01 -7.72
N HIS A 270 -12.92 -4.59 -6.82
CA HIS A 270 -13.41 -5.98 -6.91
C HIS A 270 -14.71 -6.13 -7.72
N GLY A 271 -15.27 -5.03 -8.22
CA GLY A 271 -16.49 -5.03 -9.03
C GLY A 271 -17.62 -4.22 -8.41
N CYS A 272 -18.84 -4.43 -8.91
CA CYS A 272 -20.03 -3.77 -8.38
C CYS A 272 -20.45 -4.37 -7.04
N THR A 273 -20.93 -3.53 -6.14
CA THR A 273 -21.58 -3.93 -4.90
C THR A 273 -22.71 -2.94 -4.57
N SER A 274 -23.42 -3.19 -3.48
CA SER A 274 -24.44 -2.28 -2.95
C SER A 274 -24.31 -2.20 -1.43
N LYS A 275 -25.02 -1.25 -0.80
CA LYS A 275 -25.01 -1.13 0.67
C LYS A 275 -25.48 -2.41 1.38
N SER A 276 -26.37 -3.20 0.77
CA SER A 276 -26.89 -4.44 1.37
C SER A 276 -25.98 -5.64 1.09
N GLU A 277 -25.32 -5.70 -0.06
CA GLU A 277 -24.45 -6.83 -0.41
C GLU A 277 -22.97 -6.61 -0.01
N PHE A 278 -22.58 -5.38 0.36
CA PHE A 278 -21.18 -5.00 0.64
C PHE A 278 -20.42 -6.00 1.52
N LEU A 279 -20.97 -6.34 2.70
CA LEU A 279 -20.31 -7.26 3.63
C LEU A 279 -20.13 -8.65 3.01
N LYS A 280 -21.16 -9.16 2.32
CA LYS A 280 -21.15 -10.47 1.68
C LYS A 280 -20.17 -10.52 0.51
N ASP A 281 -20.13 -9.47 -0.30
CA ASP A 281 -19.21 -9.37 -1.44
C ASP A 281 -17.75 -9.28 -0.94
N ALA A 282 -17.49 -8.48 0.10
CA ALA A 282 -16.16 -8.39 0.73
C ALA A 282 -15.73 -9.72 1.35
N CYS A 283 -16.62 -10.40 2.09
CA CYS A 283 -16.36 -11.73 2.64
C CYS A 283 -16.16 -12.79 1.54
N GLY A 284 -16.74 -12.62 0.36
CA GLY A 284 -16.46 -13.46 -0.81
C GLY A 284 -15.00 -13.39 -1.23
N VAL A 285 -14.43 -12.18 -1.32
CA VAL A 285 -13.00 -11.98 -1.62
C VAL A 285 -12.12 -12.60 -0.53
N ILE A 286 -12.46 -12.39 0.74
CA ILE A 286 -11.70 -12.92 1.89
C ILE A 286 -11.71 -14.44 1.89
N ARG A 287 -12.84 -15.07 1.54
CA ARG A 287 -12.94 -16.53 1.46
C ARG A 287 -11.99 -17.11 0.41
N GLU A 288 -11.82 -16.44 -0.73
CA GLU A 288 -10.83 -16.86 -1.72
C GLU A 288 -9.38 -16.82 -1.17
N LEU A 289 -9.08 -15.92 -0.23
CA LEU A 289 -7.79 -15.87 0.45
C LEU A 289 -7.65 -16.99 1.48
N MET A 290 -8.69 -17.23 2.28
CA MET A 290 -8.73 -18.34 3.24
C MET A 290 -8.64 -19.71 2.55
N GLU A 291 -9.22 -19.86 1.36
CA GLU A 291 -9.15 -21.09 0.58
C GLU A 291 -7.77 -21.36 -0.04
N ALA A 292 -6.95 -20.33 -0.20
CA ALA A 292 -5.58 -20.45 -0.70
C ALA A 292 -4.66 -21.12 0.33
N ASP A 293 -4.90 -20.88 1.62
CA ASP A 293 -4.15 -21.45 2.74
C ASP A 293 -5.11 -21.96 3.82
N LYS A 294 -5.55 -23.21 3.67
CA LYS A 294 -6.63 -23.81 4.48
C LYS A 294 -6.23 -24.12 5.92
N ASP A 295 -4.93 -24.22 6.17
CA ASP A 295 -4.39 -24.53 7.50
C ASP A 295 -4.17 -23.25 8.32
N GLU A 296 -4.31 -22.09 7.68
CA GLU A 296 -4.10 -20.80 8.30
C GLU A 296 -5.40 -20.25 8.89
N LEU A 297 -5.39 -20.10 10.22
CA LEU A 297 -6.55 -19.72 11.01
C LEU A 297 -6.47 -18.28 11.52
N ARG A 298 -5.33 -17.60 11.33
CA ARG A 298 -5.03 -16.27 11.87
C ARG A 298 -5.67 -15.15 11.05
N PHE A 299 -6.94 -15.30 10.69
CA PHE A 299 -7.74 -14.23 10.09
C PHE A 299 -8.66 -13.61 11.14
N THR A 300 -8.70 -12.29 11.19
CA THR A 300 -9.69 -11.56 11.98
C THR A 300 -10.34 -10.48 11.14
N MET A 301 -11.60 -10.17 11.45
CA MET A 301 -12.42 -9.23 10.69
C MET A 301 -13.23 -8.37 11.65
N MET A 302 -13.25 -7.07 11.41
CA MET A 302 -14.04 -6.10 12.18
C MET A 302 -14.84 -5.22 11.24
N ALA A 303 -16.14 -5.13 11.49
CA ALA A 303 -17.06 -4.32 10.69
C ALA A 303 -17.41 -3.03 11.43
N LEU A 304 -17.37 -1.89 10.73
CA LEU A 304 -17.92 -0.63 11.24
C LEU A 304 -19.42 -0.59 10.96
N VAL A 305 -20.23 -0.59 12.01
CA VAL A 305 -21.69 -0.76 11.94
C VAL A 305 -22.40 0.18 12.91
N PRO A 306 -23.73 0.37 12.81
CA PRO A 306 -24.47 1.09 13.84
C PRO A 306 -24.29 0.46 15.21
N SER A 307 -23.98 1.30 16.21
CA SER A 307 -23.87 0.88 17.60
C SER A 307 -25.22 0.36 18.09
N SER A 308 -25.21 -0.77 18.79
CA SER A 308 -26.41 -1.31 19.44
C SER A 308 -26.71 -0.43 20.66
N SER A 309 -27.83 0.31 20.62
CA SER A 309 -28.32 1.08 21.77
C SER A 309 -28.80 0.16 22.90
#